data_AF-A0A1G2MTT1-F1
#
_entry.id   AF-A0A1G2MTT1-F1
#
_cell.length_a   1.000
_cell.length_b   1.000
_cell.length_c   1.000
_cell.angle_alpha   90.00
_cell.angle_beta   90.00
_cell.angle_gamma   90.00
#
_symmetry.space_group_name_H-M   'P 1'
#
loop_
_entity.id
_entity.type
_entity.pdbx_description
1 polymer ?
#
loop_
_entity_poly.entity_id
_entity_poly.type
_entity_poly.pdbx_seq_one_letter_code
_entity_poly.pdbx_strand_id
1 'polypeptide(L)'
;MSKTVSIKTCVGIGDILHIKAQLDAVKHQYEKISIGPDDSDITLYRNNDDRYRKFVRGLFDLLFTEKPYVIDPHVSGDRKNPYALWADGFEPVIPRLAHLLCDGVSVSAEPYVVVHTKLRGFRRSHYNDFRADFLRLIATLACKYRVVLLGERTIGSNAEYRIHGPELIFSIYEDLLTCLPEDKIIDRTVPELGFTSPELPRFLEECLIQNKATHVITLGSGGNVSIAMSVGNSIGYYGQSQMEAFFDRMLENDSDKNVFLTTDLNRYFEKLASLSSVPYVRRQAPPSLPLTPNKEMKNIKHIIEEKRQSHNPVWKILVQAKDFAWRLKRALRNNRLTHVGKRIITDHFKEWEPKDEEVYLDVGARTGDVIGIFKQKFPGVKVKIVAVEANPNAVAAMKRGYPDVFVIQKGAWNKQGKASLSLPKNLDFLGEVSENRNPDTSLPRFDIEVDTLDHMLSGLGISAVDFVKIDTEGAEPQVLEGFTKYKKGTKFHIEFHRNENRVLDILKSKGIKINSTVRWPADVNQKVTAGQGEIFAQKE
;
A
#
# COMPACT_ATOMS: atom_id res chain seq x y z
N MET A 1 -47.58 -24.36 -16.07
CA MET A 1 -46.32 -24.42 -16.85
C MET A 1 -45.19 -24.53 -15.85
N SER A 2 -44.30 -25.51 -16.00
CA SER A 2 -43.15 -25.60 -15.12
C SER A 2 -42.15 -24.48 -15.46
N LYS A 3 -41.78 -23.71 -14.44
CA LYS A 3 -40.90 -22.55 -14.61
C LYS A 3 -39.47 -23.09 -14.67
N THR A 4 -38.77 -22.84 -15.78
CA THR A 4 -37.36 -23.18 -15.95
C THR A 4 -36.55 -21.92 -16.25
N VAL A 5 -35.28 -21.92 -15.89
CA VAL A 5 -34.37 -20.79 -16.18
C VAL A 5 -32.96 -21.31 -16.46
N SER A 6 -32.25 -20.61 -17.34
CA SER A 6 -30.87 -20.90 -17.73
C SER A 6 -29.99 -19.72 -17.35
N ILE A 7 -28.96 -19.95 -16.54
CA ILE A 7 -28.07 -18.91 -16.02
C ILE A 7 -26.62 -19.25 -16.37
N LYS A 8 -26.02 -18.45 -17.24
CA LYS A 8 -24.57 -18.44 -17.49
C LYS A 8 -23.91 -17.47 -16.53
N THR A 9 -22.99 -17.91 -15.67
CA THR A 9 -22.41 -17.06 -14.61
C THR A 9 -21.00 -16.60 -14.94
N CYS A 10 -20.58 -15.47 -14.37
CA CYS A 10 -19.15 -15.19 -14.21
C CYS A 10 -18.49 -16.16 -13.21
N VAL A 11 -17.15 -16.16 -13.19
CA VAL A 11 -16.32 -17.19 -12.52
C VAL A 11 -15.58 -16.70 -11.27
N GLY A 12 -15.86 -15.49 -10.80
CA GLY A 12 -15.32 -14.97 -9.55
C GLY A 12 -15.94 -15.69 -8.34
N ILE A 13 -15.12 -16.05 -7.34
CA ILE A 13 -15.62 -16.73 -6.12
C ILE A 13 -16.78 -15.95 -5.49
N GLY A 14 -16.62 -14.64 -5.28
CA GLY A 14 -17.67 -13.81 -4.71
C GLY A 14 -18.95 -13.81 -5.54
N ASP A 15 -18.82 -13.76 -6.87
CA ASP A 15 -19.98 -13.75 -7.77
C ASP A 15 -20.74 -15.07 -7.72
N ILE A 16 -20.03 -16.21 -7.74
CA ILE A 16 -20.64 -17.54 -7.66
C ILE A 16 -21.42 -17.71 -6.34
N LEU A 17 -20.85 -17.26 -5.22
CA LEU A 17 -21.50 -17.34 -3.91
C LEU A 17 -22.78 -16.49 -3.85
N HIS A 18 -22.74 -15.25 -4.35
CA HIS A 18 -23.91 -14.36 -4.38
C HIS A 18 -24.98 -14.87 -5.35
N ILE A 19 -24.60 -15.39 -6.53
CA ILE A 19 -25.55 -15.99 -7.48
C ILE A 19 -26.23 -17.21 -6.86
N LYS A 20 -25.48 -18.09 -6.18
CA LYS A 20 -26.06 -19.22 -5.44
C LYS A 20 -27.12 -18.74 -4.45
N ALA A 21 -26.81 -17.71 -3.68
CA ALA A 21 -27.73 -17.13 -2.70
C ALA A 21 -29.02 -16.57 -3.33
N GLN A 22 -28.87 -15.72 -4.35
CA GLN A 22 -29.98 -15.10 -5.08
C GLN A 22 -30.90 -16.17 -5.69
N LEU A 23 -30.32 -17.24 -6.25
CA LEU A 23 -31.09 -18.35 -6.79
C LEU A 23 -31.76 -19.18 -5.69
N ASP A 24 -31.07 -19.47 -4.58
CA ASP A 24 -31.63 -20.24 -3.47
C ASP A 24 -32.88 -19.61 -2.87
N ALA A 25 -32.92 -18.27 -2.79
CA ALA A 25 -34.07 -17.53 -2.29
C ALA A 25 -35.35 -17.78 -3.10
N VAL A 26 -35.21 -18.12 -4.39
CA VAL A 26 -36.35 -18.30 -5.31
C VAL A 26 -36.41 -19.69 -5.95
N LYS A 27 -35.48 -20.61 -5.62
CA LYS A 27 -35.35 -21.91 -6.33
C LYS A 27 -36.62 -22.76 -6.26
N HIS A 28 -37.40 -22.64 -5.18
CA HIS A 28 -38.67 -23.33 -5.00
C HIS A 28 -39.73 -22.96 -6.07
N GLN A 29 -39.55 -21.85 -6.78
CA GLN A 29 -40.43 -21.42 -7.86
C GLN A 29 -40.12 -22.09 -9.19
N TYR A 30 -39.01 -22.84 -9.29
CA TYR A 30 -38.51 -23.42 -10.53
C TYR A 30 -38.48 -24.94 -10.43
N GLU A 31 -38.87 -25.61 -11.51
CA GLU A 31 -38.69 -27.06 -11.63
C GLU A 31 -37.24 -27.40 -12.00
N LYS A 32 -36.60 -26.52 -12.79
CA LYS A 32 -35.22 -26.69 -13.25
C LYS A 32 -34.50 -25.35 -13.37
N ILE A 33 -33.29 -25.29 -12.83
CA ILE A 33 -32.35 -24.18 -13.02
C ILE A 33 -31.10 -24.75 -13.70
N SER A 34 -30.96 -24.53 -15.01
CA SER A 34 -29.74 -24.85 -15.75
C SER A 34 -28.67 -23.80 -15.42
N ILE A 35 -27.50 -24.19 -14.94
CA ILE A 35 -26.45 -23.26 -14.54
C ILE A 35 -25.06 -23.70 -15.02
N GLY A 36 -24.23 -22.77 -15.48
CA GLY A 36 -22.88 -23.08 -15.93
C GLY A 36 -21.96 -21.86 -15.93
N PRO A 37 -20.65 -22.05 -15.75
CA PRO A 37 -19.68 -20.96 -15.80
C PRO A 37 -19.45 -20.48 -17.24
N ASP A 38 -19.19 -19.18 -17.40
CA ASP A 38 -18.67 -18.61 -18.63
C ASP A 38 -17.14 -18.78 -18.70
N ASP A 39 -16.70 -19.78 -19.46
CA ASP A 39 -15.27 -20.09 -19.67
C ASP A 39 -14.48 -18.94 -20.33
N SER A 40 -15.15 -17.96 -20.96
CA SER A 40 -14.46 -16.80 -21.52
C SER A 40 -13.82 -15.94 -20.41
N ASP A 41 -14.46 -15.80 -19.26
CA ASP A 41 -13.91 -15.01 -18.14
C ASP A 41 -12.62 -15.63 -17.60
N ILE A 42 -12.50 -16.96 -17.60
CA ILE A 42 -11.26 -17.64 -17.19
C ILE A 42 -10.13 -17.33 -18.18
N THR A 43 -10.47 -17.30 -19.47
CA THR A 43 -9.53 -16.94 -20.52
C THR A 43 -9.06 -15.50 -20.38
N LEU A 44 -9.98 -14.55 -20.14
CA LEU A 44 -9.66 -13.12 -20.04
C LEU A 44 -8.99 -12.71 -18.73
N TYR A 45 -9.51 -13.15 -17.57
CA TYR A 45 -9.12 -12.62 -16.26
C TYR A 45 -8.20 -13.55 -15.46
N ARG A 46 -8.04 -14.80 -15.89
CA ARG A 46 -7.29 -15.84 -15.19
C ARG A 46 -6.24 -16.51 -16.08
N ASN A 47 -5.83 -15.84 -17.17
CA ASN A 47 -4.78 -16.29 -18.10
C ASN A 47 -5.01 -17.73 -18.62
N ASN A 48 -6.27 -18.14 -18.78
CA ASN A 48 -6.63 -19.50 -19.17
C ASN A 48 -6.06 -20.60 -18.25
N ASP A 49 -5.94 -20.35 -16.94
CA ASP A 49 -5.38 -21.32 -15.99
C ASP A 49 -6.32 -22.52 -15.75
N ASP A 50 -5.89 -23.71 -16.18
CA ASP A 50 -6.62 -24.97 -16.00
C ASP A 50 -6.85 -25.35 -14.53
N ARG A 51 -5.97 -24.92 -13.61
CA ARG A 51 -6.16 -25.13 -12.17
C ARG A 51 -7.34 -24.33 -11.67
N TYR A 52 -7.50 -23.09 -12.16
CA TYR A 52 -8.65 -22.26 -11.84
C TYR A 52 -9.94 -22.86 -12.44
N ARG A 53 -9.90 -23.38 -13.68
CA ARG A 53 -11.03 -24.13 -14.27
C ARG A 53 -11.45 -25.30 -13.39
N LYS A 54 -10.48 -26.11 -12.94
CA LYS A 54 -10.73 -27.25 -12.04
C LYS A 54 -11.36 -26.82 -10.72
N PHE A 55 -10.86 -25.73 -10.13
CA PHE A 55 -11.41 -25.15 -8.92
C PHE A 55 -12.86 -24.69 -9.10
N VAL A 56 -13.17 -23.95 -10.18
CA VAL A 56 -14.54 -23.47 -10.46
C VAL A 56 -15.49 -24.64 -10.63
N ARG A 57 -15.11 -25.68 -11.38
CA ARG A 57 -15.93 -26.89 -11.54
C ARG A 57 -16.22 -27.57 -10.21
N GLY A 58 -15.17 -27.79 -9.40
CA GLY A 58 -15.35 -28.39 -8.07
C GLY A 58 -16.23 -27.54 -7.14
N LEU A 59 -16.15 -26.21 -7.23
CA LEU A 59 -17.02 -25.32 -6.47
C LEU A 59 -18.48 -25.40 -6.96
N PHE A 60 -18.71 -25.54 -8.27
CA PHE A 60 -20.04 -25.77 -8.83
C PHE A 60 -20.65 -27.09 -8.36
N ASP A 61 -19.87 -28.17 -8.42
CA ASP A 61 -20.28 -29.49 -7.94
C ASP A 61 -20.61 -29.46 -6.45
N LEU A 62 -19.99 -28.57 -5.67
CA LEU A 62 -20.35 -28.40 -4.27
C LEU A 62 -21.64 -27.59 -4.06
N LEU A 63 -21.82 -26.50 -4.81
CA LEU A 63 -22.89 -25.53 -4.57
C LEU A 63 -24.21 -25.85 -5.29
N PHE A 64 -24.19 -26.58 -6.41
CA PHE A 64 -25.34 -26.73 -7.31
C PHE A 64 -25.75 -28.19 -7.55
N THR A 65 -25.58 -29.07 -6.55
CA THR A 65 -25.94 -30.50 -6.65
C THR A 65 -27.36 -30.83 -6.25
N GLU A 66 -27.99 -30.01 -5.41
CA GLU A 66 -29.38 -30.23 -5.00
C GLU A 66 -30.38 -29.82 -6.09
N LYS A 67 -31.58 -30.41 -6.07
CA LYS A 67 -32.67 -29.95 -6.93
C LYS A 67 -33.07 -28.51 -6.54
N PRO A 68 -33.47 -27.65 -7.51
CA PRO A 68 -33.71 -27.92 -8.93
C PRO A 68 -32.50 -27.66 -9.86
N TYR A 69 -31.28 -27.56 -9.33
CA TYR A 69 -30.11 -27.20 -10.14
C TYR A 69 -29.69 -28.33 -11.07
N VAL A 70 -29.28 -27.95 -12.28
CA VAL A 70 -28.66 -28.83 -13.27
C VAL A 70 -27.45 -28.10 -13.83
N ILE A 71 -26.25 -28.61 -13.53
CA ILE A 71 -25.01 -28.04 -14.05
C ILE A 71 -24.92 -28.35 -15.55
N ASP A 72 -24.83 -27.29 -16.37
CA ASP A 72 -24.76 -27.36 -17.82
C ASP A 72 -23.58 -26.48 -18.31
N PRO A 73 -22.42 -27.07 -18.63
CA PRO A 73 -21.26 -26.35 -19.15
C PRO A 73 -21.50 -25.60 -20.47
N HIS A 74 -22.59 -25.90 -21.17
CA HIS A 74 -22.95 -25.30 -22.45
C HIS A 74 -24.25 -24.49 -22.36
N VAL A 75 -24.62 -24.06 -21.15
CA VAL A 75 -25.81 -23.25 -20.91
C VAL A 75 -25.85 -22.05 -21.85
N SER A 76 -26.96 -21.88 -22.56
CA SER A 76 -27.16 -20.77 -23.51
C SER A 76 -27.59 -19.50 -22.77
N GLY A 77 -27.42 -18.35 -23.43
CA GLY A 77 -27.80 -17.04 -22.89
C GLY A 77 -26.62 -16.15 -22.49
N ASP A 78 -26.98 -14.95 -22.05
CA ASP A 78 -26.03 -13.91 -21.67
C ASP A 78 -25.39 -14.18 -20.30
N ARG A 79 -24.13 -13.80 -20.18
CA ARG A 79 -23.39 -13.88 -18.92
C ARG A 79 -24.00 -12.96 -17.87
N LYS A 80 -24.36 -13.51 -16.71
CA LYS A 80 -24.90 -12.80 -15.57
C LYS A 80 -23.88 -12.74 -14.42
N ASN A 81 -23.61 -11.53 -13.96
CA ASN A 81 -23.01 -11.29 -12.64
C ASN A 81 -24.13 -11.00 -11.62
N PRO A 82 -23.84 -10.87 -10.31
CA PRO A 82 -24.87 -10.68 -9.29
C PRO A 82 -25.79 -9.46 -9.54
N TYR A 83 -25.23 -8.36 -10.07
CA TYR A 83 -26.00 -7.17 -10.45
C TYR A 83 -26.93 -7.40 -11.64
N ALA A 84 -26.45 -8.09 -12.68
CA ALA A 84 -27.26 -8.42 -13.85
C ALA A 84 -28.40 -9.37 -13.46
N LEU A 85 -28.15 -10.30 -12.54
CA LEU A 85 -29.17 -11.18 -11.99
C LEU A 85 -30.18 -10.40 -11.14
N TRP A 86 -29.73 -9.40 -10.38
CA TRP A 86 -30.63 -8.50 -9.67
C TRP A 86 -31.52 -7.69 -10.61
N ALA A 87 -30.96 -7.18 -11.71
CA ALA A 87 -31.75 -6.50 -12.74
C ALA A 87 -32.83 -7.41 -13.38
N ASP A 88 -32.60 -8.73 -13.41
CA ASP A 88 -33.58 -9.72 -13.87
C ASP A 88 -34.63 -10.10 -12.79
N GLY A 89 -34.59 -9.45 -11.61
CA GLY A 89 -35.57 -9.63 -10.53
C GLY A 89 -35.17 -10.64 -9.45
N PHE A 90 -33.92 -11.11 -9.43
CA PHE A 90 -33.41 -11.97 -8.36
C PHE A 90 -32.80 -11.12 -7.25
N GLU A 91 -33.55 -10.90 -6.17
CA GLU A 91 -33.12 -10.00 -5.10
C GLU A 91 -31.80 -10.41 -4.43
N PRO A 92 -30.88 -9.47 -4.16
CA PRO A 92 -29.66 -9.72 -3.41
C PRO A 92 -29.97 -10.24 -2.01
N VAL A 93 -29.27 -11.31 -1.61
CA VAL A 93 -29.37 -11.93 -0.29
C VAL A 93 -28.00 -12.35 0.21
N ILE A 94 -27.82 -12.34 1.52
CA ILE A 94 -26.57 -12.78 2.15
C ILE A 94 -26.37 -14.29 1.92
N PRO A 95 -25.20 -14.73 1.40
CA PRO A 95 -25.04 -16.10 0.92
C PRO A 95 -25.23 -17.25 1.93
N ARG A 96 -24.91 -17.09 3.23
CA ARG A 96 -25.16 -18.10 4.29
C ARG A 96 -24.88 -19.57 3.91
N LEU A 97 -23.73 -19.82 3.29
CA LEU A 97 -23.33 -21.12 2.72
C LEU A 97 -22.48 -21.98 3.68
N ALA A 98 -22.41 -21.66 4.98
CA ALA A 98 -21.62 -22.42 5.95
C ALA A 98 -21.94 -23.93 5.95
N HIS A 99 -23.22 -24.28 5.77
CA HIS A 99 -23.68 -25.68 5.73
C HIS A 99 -23.14 -26.49 4.55
N LEU A 100 -22.67 -25.84 3.47
CA LEU A 100 -22.03 -26.49 2.32
C LEU A 100 -20.50 -26.35 2.35
N LEU A 101 -20.01 -25.24 2.90
CA LEU A 101 -18.61 -24.84 2.80
C LEU A 101 -17.77 -25.18 4.04
N CYS A 102 -18.41 -25.58 5.14
CA CYS A 102 -17.72 -25.77 6.42
C CYS A 102 -18.06 -27.14 7.01
N ASP A 103 -17.18 -28.11 6.74
CA ASP A 103 -17.15 -29.40 7.42
C ASP A 103 -15.77 -29.60 8.06
N GLY A 104 -15.72 -30.10 9.31
CA GLY A 104 -14.48 -30.35 10.05
C GLY A 104 -14.31 -29.62 11.39
N VAL A 105 -13.08 -29.70 11.93
CA VAL A 105 -12.71 -29.29 13.30
C VAL A 105 -11.90 -27.98 13.29
N SER A 106 -12.02 -27.18 14.35
CA SER A 106 -11.35 -25.88 14.49
C SER A 106 -9.82 -25.97 14.40
N VAL A 107 -9.19 -24.94 13.81
CA VAL A 107 -7.74 -24.80 13.67
C VAL A 107 -7.05 -24.39 14.99
N SER A 108 -7.81 -23.89 15.96
CA SER A 108 -7.31 -23.60 17.30
C SER A 108 -8.32 -23.98 18.38
N ALA A 109 -7.80 -24.47 19.51
CA ALA A 109 -8.57 -24.66 20.73
C ALA A 109 -8.84 -23.33 21.47
N GLU A 110 -8.04 -22.29 21.21
CA GLU A 110 -8.22 -20.95 21.77
C GLU A 110 -9.14 -20.09 20.88
N PRO A 111 -9.93 -19.18 21.45
CA PRO A 111 -10.70 -18.21 20.68
C PRO A 111 -9.80 -17.32 19.80
N TYR A 112 -10.19 -17.16 18.54
CA TYR A 112 -9.46 -16.33 17.58
C TYR A 112 -10.38 -15.43 16.77
N VAL A 113 -9.78 -14.39 16.18
CA VAL A 113 -10.39 -13.56 15.13
C VAL A 113 -9.62 -13.77 13.82
N VAL A 114 -10.31 -13.57 12.70
CA VAL A 114 -9.69 -13.60 11.37
C VAL A 114 -9.56 -12.19 10.84
N VAL A 115 -8.42 -11.87 10.23
CA VAL A 115 -8.21 -10.60 9.50
C VAL A 115 -7.71 -10.92 8.10
N HIS A 116 -8.41 -10.40 7.10
CA HIS A 116 -7.97 -10.52 5.71
C HIS A 116 -6.91 -9.47 5.36
N THR A 117 -5.87 -9.91 4.65
CA THR A 117 -4.73 -9.06 4.29
C THR A 117 -4.95 -8.30 2.98
N LYS A 118 -5.70 -8.86 2.03
CA LYS A 118 -5.98 -8.20 0.75
C LYS A 118 -7.22 -7.33 0.83
N LEU A 119 -7.07 -6.08 0.42
CA LEU A 119 -8.16 -5.14 0.17
C LEU A 119 -8.38 -5.04 -1.34
N ARG A 120 -9.65 -5.07 -1.74
CA ARG A 120 -10.09 -4.88 -3.14
C ARG A 120 -11.28 -3.95 -3.16
N GLY A 121 -11.33 -3.07 -4.17
CA GLY A 121 -12.43 -2.10 -4.32
C GLY A 121 -12.42 -1.05 -3.22
N PHE A 122 -11.24 -0.76 -2.66
CA PHE A 122 -11.07 0.12 -1.53
C PHE A 122 -9.84 1.00 -1.75
N ARG A 123 -9.97 2.31 -1.54
CA ARG A 123 -8.88 3.25 -1.81
C ARG A 123 -7.80 3.18 -0.73
N ARG A 124 -6.53 3.04 -1.14
CA ARG A 124 -5.38 3.01 -0.24
C ARG A 124 -5.20 4.33 0.50
N SER A 125 -5.42 5.46 -0.16
CA SER A 125 -5.47 6.79 0.45
C SER A 125 -6.46 6.85 1.61
N HIS A 126 -7.68 6.35 1.40
CA HIS A 126 -8.70 6.29 2.44
C HIS A 126 -8.31 5.35 3.59
N TYR A 127 -7.73 4.18 3.29
CA TYR A 127 -7.16 3.32 4.33
C TYR A 127 -6.11 4.04 5.16
N ASN A 128 -5.21 4.80 4.53
CA ASN A 128 -4.14 5.51 5.23
C ASN A 128 -4.68 6.54 6.24
N ASP A 129 -5.86 7.13 6.01
CA ASP A 129 -6.49 8.10 6.92
C ASP A 129 -6.87 7.50 8.28
N PHE A 130 -7.19 6.20 8.34
CA PHE A 130 -7.59 5.52 9.58
C PHE A 130 -6.71 4.31 9.95
N ARG A 131 -5.70 4.01 9.14
CA ARG A 131 -4.76 2.88 9.31
C ARG A 131 -4.24 2.76 10.73
N ALA A 132 -3.79 3.87 11.32
CA ALA A 132 -3.22 3.85 12.67
C ALA A 132 -4.24 3.46 13.75
N ASP A 133 -5.49 3.90 13.61
CA ASP A 133 -6.59 3.52 14.51
C ASP A 133 -6.95 2.04 14.34
N PHE A 134 -7.05 1.58 13.10
CA PHE A 134 -7.35 0.19 12.77
C PHE A 134 -6.30 -0.76 13.39
N LEU A 135 -5.01 -0.50 13.14
CA LEU A 135 -3.93 -1.35 13.66
C LEU A 135 -3.85 -1.37 15.19
N ARG A 136 -4.15 -0.24 15.86
CA ARG A 136 -4.24 -0.19 17.34
C ARG A 136 -5.36 -1.08 17.87
N LEU A 137 -6.51 -1.04 17.20
CA LEU A 137 -7.66 -1.84 17.61
C LEU A 137 -7.40 -3.33 17.38
N ILE A 138 -6.83 -3.72 16.24
CA ILE A 138 -6.41 -5.09 15.97
C ILE A 138 -5.39 -5.58 17.02
N ALA A 139 -4.40 -4.77 17.37
CA ALA A 139 -3.44 -5.11 18.43
C ALA A 139 -4.11 -5.28 19.81
N THR A 140 -5.16 -4.50 20.10
CA THR A 140 -5.94 -4.63 21.34
C THR A 140 -6.75 -5.94 21.35
N LEU A 141 -7.33 -6.33 20.21
CA LEU A 141 -8.01 -7.63 20.07
C LEU A 141 -7.05 -8.80 20.26
N ALA A 142 -5.79 -8.66 19.82
CA ALA A 142 -4.75 -9.67 20.00
C ALA A 142 -4.36 -9.92 21.47
N CYS A 143 -4.73 -9.03 22.40
CA CYS A 143 -4.58 -9.29 23.83
C CYS A 143 -5.56 -10.36 24.35
N LYS A 144 -6.71 -10.54 23.67
CA LYS A 144 -7.78 -11.47 24.06
C LYS A 144 -7.90 -12.67 23.14
N TYR A 145 -7.56 -12.51 21.87
CA TYR A 145 -7.75 -13.51 20.83
C TYR A 145 -6.43 -13.82 20.13
N ARG A 146 -6.27 -15.05 19.63
CA ARG A 146 -5.31 -15.28 18.54
C ARG A 146 -5.82 -14.57 17.26
N VAL A 147 -4.91 -14.19 16.38
CA VAL A 147 -5.23 -13.51 15.13
C VAL A 147 -4.80 -14.39 13.96
N VAL A 148 -5.78 -14.91 13.23
CA VAL A 148 -5.54 -15.67 12.00
C VAL A 148 -5.48 -14.71 10.82
N LEU A 149 -4.41 -14.77 10.03
CA LEU A 149 -4.25 -13.95 8.83
C LEU A 149 -4.59 -14.78 7.59
N LEU A 150 -5.51 -14.27 6.76
CA LEU A 150 -5.92 -14.88 5.49
C LEU A 150 -5.74 -13.93 4.32
N GLY A 151 -5.51 -14.47 3.13
CA GLY A 151 -5.32 -13.71 1.89
C GLY A 151 -3.86 -13.60 1.45
N GLU A 152 -3.59 -12.71 0.53
CA GLU A 152 -2.30 -12.57 -0.13
C GLU A 152 -1.33 -11.65 0.64
N ARG A 153 -0.05 -12.02 0.72
CA ARG A 153 1.02 -11.18 1.31
C ARG A 153 1.40 -10.03 0.40
N THR A 154 1.51 -10.29 -0.90
CA THR A 154 1.78 -9.28 -1.92
C THR A 154 0.75 -9.34 -3.04
N ILE A 155 0.62 -8.25 -3.80
CA ILE A 155 -0.27 -8.17 -4.95
C ILE A 155 0.58 -8.25 -6.22
N GLY A 156 0.46 -9.37 -6.93
CA GLY A 156 1.12 -9.58 -8.22
C GLY A 156 0.39 -8.89 -9.37
N SER A 157 1.11 -8.68 -10.47
CA SER A 157 0.58 -8.04 -11.68
C SER A 157 -0.29 -9.01 -12.48
N ASN A 158 -1.58 -9.09 -12.17
CA ASN A 158 -2.59 -9.78 -13.00
C ASN A 158 -3.45 -8.78 -13.80
N ALA A 159 -4.31 -9.28 -14.70
CA ALA A 159 -5.16 -8.43 -15.55
C ALA A 159 -6.07 -7.50 -14.73
N GLU A 160 -6.64 -8.01 -13.64
CA GLU A 160 -7.49 -7.26 -12.71
C GLU A 160 -6.71 -6.13 -12.01
N TYR A 161 -5.46 -6.39 -11.59
CA TYR A 161 -4.56 -5.40 -11.03
C TYR A 161 -4.13 -4.34 -12.06
N ARG A 162 -3.93 -4.72 -13.33
CA ARG A 162 -3.66 -3.76 -14.41
C ARG A 162 -4.84 -2.83 -14.69
N ILE A 163 -6.07 -3.29 -14.47
CA ILE A 163 -7.30 -2.51 -14.68
C ILE A 163 -7.57 -1.57 -13.49
N HIS A 164 -7.43 -2.05 -12.25
CA HIS A 164 -7.82 -1.29 -11.06
C HIS A 164 -6.67 -0.56 -10.35
N GLY A 165 -5.43 -1.00 -10.55
CA GLY A 165 -4.22 -0.34 -10.04
C GLY A 165 -3.96 -0.50 -8.52
N PRO A 166 -2.77 -0.04 -8.06
CA PRO A 166 -2.29 -0.17 -6.68
C PRO A 166 -3.11 0.59 -5.63
N GLU A 167 -3.95 1.52 -6.08
CA GLU A 167 -4.79 2.35 -5.23
C GLU A 167 -6.08 1.62 -4.81
N LEU A 168 -6.57 0.67 -5.62
CA LEU A 168 -7.82 -0.04 -5.35
C LEU A 168 -7.63 -1.51 -4.94
N ILE A 169 -6.45 -2.06 -5.17
CA ILE A 169 -6.09 -3.43 -4.81
C ILE A 169 -4.71 -3.42 -4.15
N PHE A 170 -4.65 -3.79 -2.86
CA PHE A 170 -3.40 -3.80 -2.10
C PHE A 170 -3.46 -4.78 -0.93
N SER A 171 -2.30 -5.14 -0.37
CA SER A 171 -2.21 -5.94 0.84
C SER A 171 -1.79 -5.08 2.04
N ILE A 172 -2.40 -5.36 3.19
CA ILE A 172 -2.06 -4.82 4.52
C ILE A 172 -1.36 -5.87 5.39
N TYR A 173 -0.86 -6.98 4.79
CA TYR A 173 -0.15 -8.04 5.50
C TYR A 173 0.99 -7.49 6.36
N GLU A 174 1.87 -6.67 5.77
CA GLU A 174 2.98 -6.04 6.49
C GLU A 174 2.50 -5.11 7.61
N ASP A 175 1.39 -4.40 7.42
CA ASP A 175 0.83 -3.55 8.46
C ASP A 175 0.40 -4.38 9.68
N LEU A 176 -0.25 -5.52 9.45
CA LEU A 176 -0.70 -6.42 10.51
C LEU A 176 0.48 -7.06 11.25
N LEU A 177 1.54 -7.46 10.54
CA LEU A 177 2.78 -7.96 11.17
C LEU A 177 3.44 -6.90 12.06
N THR A 178 3.35 -5.61 11.71
CA THR A 178 3.98 -4.56 12.51
C THR A 178 3.29 -4.30 13.86
N CYS A 179 1.99 -4.57 13.96
CA CYS A 179 1.22 -4.30 15.17
C CYS A 179 0.98 -5.53 16.06
N LEU A 180 1.06 -6.74 15.50
CA LEU A 180 0.75 -8.00 16.20
C LEU A 180 2.00 -8.67 16.77
N PRO A 181 1.95 -9.20 18.02
CA PRO A 181 2.99 -10.10 18.53
C PRO A 181 3.03 -11.43 17.77
N GLU A 182 4.23 -11.97 17.50
CA GLU A 182 4.42 -13.19 16.69
C GLU A 182 3.70 -14.41 17.30
N ASP A 183 3.69 -14.55 18.63
CA ASP A 183 3.01 -15.62 19.36
C ASP A 183 1.47 -15.57 19.22
N LYS A 184 0.92 -14.39 18.88
CA LYS A 184 -0.52 -14.19 18.68
C LYS A 184 -0.97 -14.48 17.25
N ILE A 185 -0.05 -14.62 16.30
CA ILE A 185 -0.38 -14.79 14.89
C ILE A 185 -0.54 -16.28 14.54
N ILE A 186 -1.58 -16.59 13.76
CA ILE A 186 -1.69 -17.83 13.01
C ILE A 186 -1.69 -17.43 11.54
N ASP A 187 -0.53 -17.51 10.89
CA ASP A 187 -0.40 -17.12 9.49
C ASP A 187 -0.88 -18.25 8.57
N ARG A 188 -1.89 -17.96 7.74
CA ARG A 188 -2.46 -18.84 6.70
C ARG A 188 -2.48 -18.16 5.33
N THR A 189 -1.72 -17.07 5.19
CA THR A 189 -1.63 -16.29 3.96
C THR A 189 -0.95 -17.04 2.82
N VAL A 190 -1.21 -16.60 1.59
CA VAL A 190 -0.48 -17.05 0.39
C VAL A 190 0.53 -15.99 -0.05
N PRO A 191 1.61 -16.38 -0.75
CA PRO A 191 2.67 -15.44 -1.15
C PRO A 191 2.16 -14.26 -1.99
N GLU A 192 1.42 -14.50 -3.08
CA GLU A 192 1.15 -13.46 -4.08
C GLU A 192 -0.18 -13.67 -4.83
N LEU A 193 -0.91 -12.56 -5.06
CA LEU A 193 -2.10 -12.54 -5.91
C LEU A 193 -1.77 -12.88 -7.37
N GLY A 194 -2.49 -13.85 -7.95
CA GLY A 194 -2.39 -14.20 -9.36
C GLY A 194 -1.30 -15.22 -9.70
N PHE A 195 -0.47 -15.60 -8.73
CA PHE A 195 0.49 -16.71 -8.88
C PHE A 195 -0.06 -18.02 -8.29
N THR A 196 -0.77 -17.93 -7.17
CA THR A 196 -1.40 -19.09 -6.51
C THR A 196 -2.86 -19.20 -6.91
N SER A 197 -3.17 -20.12 -7.83
CA SER A 197 -4.57 -20.47 -8.13
C SER A 197 -5.20 -21.19 -6.94
N PRO A 198 -6.47 -20.88 -6.60
CA PRO A 198 -7.15 -21.51 -5.48
C PRO A 198 -7.34 -23.01 -5.73
N GLU A 199 -7.27 -23.78 -4.65
CA GLU A 199 -7.56 -25.21 -4.66
C GLU A 199 -8.74 -25.47 -3.73
N LEU A 200 -9.67 -26.34 -4.15
CA LEU A 200 -10.93 -26.54 -3.43
C LEU A 200 -10.71 -26.99 -1.96
N PRO A 201 -9.85 -27.97 -1.64
CA PRO A 201 -9.64 -28.38 -0.24
C PRO A 201 -9.15 -27.23 0.65
N ARG A 202 -8.22 -26.42 0.13
CA ARG A 202 -7.70 -25.25 0.84
C ARG A 202 -8.78 -24.18 1.03
N PHE A 203 -9.58 -23.92 0.00
CA PHE A 203 -10.70 -22.98 0.09
C PHE A 203 -11.72 -23.41 1.15
N LEU A 204 -12.02 -24.70 1.26
CA LEU A 204 -12.91 -25.23 2.29
C LEU A 204 -12.30 -25.11 3.70
N GLU A 205 -10.99 -25.35 3.84
CA GLU A 205 -10.26 -25.08 5.08
C GLU A 205 -10.36 -23.60 5.48
N GLU A 206 -10.16 -22.67 4.54
CA GLU A 206 -10.29 -21.23 4.77
C GLU A 206 -11.72 -20.82 5.16
N CYS A 207 -12.74 -21.47 4.59
CA CYS A 207 -14.13 -21.28 4.98
C CYS A 207 -14.37 -21.77 6.41
N LEU A 208 -13.89 -22.96 6.76
CA LEU A 208 -14.01 -23.52 8.10
C LEU A 208 -13.31 -22.64 9.16
N ILE A 209 -12.11 -22.15 8.87
CA ILE A 209 -11.40 -21.18 9.71
C ILE A 209 -12.27 -19.95 10.00
N GLN A 210 -12.89 -19.38 8.97
CA GLN A 210 -13.75 -18.21 9.12
C GLN A 210 -15.03 -18.51 9.89
N ASN A 211 -15.62 -19.70 9.70
CA ASN A 211 -16.80 -20.14 10.41
C ASN A 211 -16.56 -20.36 11.91
N LYS A 212 -15.39 -20.88 12.28
CA LYS A 212 -15.03 -21.13 13.69
C LYS A 212 -14.42 -19.92 14.39
N ALA A 213 -14.12 -18.85 13.66
CA ALA A 213 -13.62 -17.61 14.24
C ALA A 213 -14.70 -16.94 15.11
N THR A 214 -14.27 -16.27 16.18
CA THR A 214 -15.16 -15.42 17.00
C THR A 214 -15.78 -14.35 16.11
N HIS A 215 -14.93 -13.67 15.33
CA HIS A 215 -15.32 -12.70 14.31
C HIS A 215 -14.33 -12.71 13.14
N VAL A 216 -14.85 -12.41 11.94
CA VAL A 216 -14.07 -12.21 10.71
C VAL A 216 -14.08 -10.72 10.37
N ILE A 217 -12.91 -10.09 10.42
CA ILE A 217 -12.72 -8.65 10.23
C ILE A 217 -12.31 -8.39 8.78
N THR A 218 -13.08 -7.56 8.08
CA THR A 218 -12.89 -7.31 6.65
C THR A 218 -12.85 -5.83 6.29
N LEU A 219 -12.09 -5.50 5.24
CA LEU A 219 -12.03 -4.17 4.64
C LEU A 219 -12.22 -4.29 3.11
N GLY A 220 -12.99 -3.37 2.52
CA GLY A 220 -13.26 -3.34 1.08
C GLY A 220 -14.44 -4.23 0.65
N SER A 221 -14.40 -4.69 -0.60
CA SER A 221 -15.50 -5.44 -1.23
C SER A 221 -14.99 -6.57 -2.14
N GLY A 222 -13.91 -7.21 -1.72
CA GLY A 222 -13.34 -8.35 -2.42
C GLY A 222 -14.11 -9.65 -2.22
N GLY A 223 -13.70 -10.69 -2.95
CA GLY A 223 -14.23 -12.04 -2.75
C GLY A 223 -14.04 -12.54 -1.32
N ASN A 224 -12.99 -12.11 -0.62
CA ASN A 224 -12.77 -12.36 0.80
C ASN A 224 -13.92 -11.85 1.68
N VAL A 225 -14.50 -10.70 1.36
CA VAL A 225 -15.68 -10.17 2.07
C VAL A 225 -16.89 -11.05 1.81
N SER A 226 -17.08 -11.49 0.56
CA SER A 226 -18.18 -12.37 0.18
C SER A 226 -18.08 -13.74 0.85
N ILE A 227 -16.86 -14.30 0.99
CA ILE A 227 -16.62 -15.53 1.74
C ILE A 227 -16.94 -15.31 3.22
N ALA A 228 -16.44 -14.24 3.83
CA ALA A 228 -16.69 -13.92 5.24
C ALA A 228 -18.20 -13.82 5.54
N MET A 229 -18.98 -13.17 4.66
CA MET A 229 -20.45 -13.11 4.76
C MET A 229 -21.13 -14.47 4.60
N SER A 230 -20.54 -15.35 3.79
CA SER A 230 -21.12 -16.67 3.51
C SER A 230 -21.02 -17.61 4.71
N VAL A 231 -19.92 -17.54 5.46
CA VAL A 231 -19.60 -18.59 6.44
C VAL A 231 -19.31 -18.10 7.86
N GLY A 232 -18.94 -16.83 8.03
CA GLY A 232 -18.42 -16.30 9.29
C GLY A 232 -19.33 -15.29 9.96
N ASN A 233 -19.06 -15.05 11.25
CA ASN A 233 -19.59 -13.92 11.98
C ASN A 233 -18.74 -12.67 11.63
N SER A 234 -19.19 -11.87 10.67
CA SER A 234 -18.34 -10.86 10.02
C SER A 234 -18.60 -9.43 10.51
N ILE A 235 -17.51 -8.66 10.65
CA ILE A 235 -17.53 -7.21 10.89
C ILE A 235 -16.68 -6.57 9.79
N GLY A 236 -17.33 -5.86 8.87
CA GLY A 236 -16.68 -5.32 7.69
C GLY A 236 -16.93 -3.84 7.45
N TYR A 237 -15.88 -3.18 6.93
CA TYR A 237 -15.95 -1.81 6.43
C TYR A 237 -15.66 -1.80 4.94
N TYR A 238 -16.69 -1.56 4.12
CA TYR A 238 -16.52 -1.57 2.66
C TYR A 238 -16.33 -0.19 2.04
N GLY A 239 -16.59 0.89 2.80
CA GLY A 239 -16.39 2.27 2.34
C GLY A 239 -17.13 2.59 1.03
N GLN A 240 -16.62 3.56 0.26
CA GLN A 240 -17.11 3.86 -1.10
C GLN A 240 -16.64 2.78 -2.08
N SER A 241 -17.38 1.68 -2.13
CA SER A 241 -17.11 0.53 -2.98
C SER A 241 -18.05 0.50 -4.17
N GLN A 242 -17.59 -0.09 -5.28
CA GLN A 242 -18.42 -0.43 -6.44
C GLN A 242 -19.56 -1.43 -6.10
N MET A 243 -19.46 -2.12 -4.96
CA MET A 243 -20.47 -3.06 -4.44
C MET A 243 -21.44 -2.42 -3.44
N GLU A 244 -21.33 -1.11 -3.17
CA GLU A 244 -22.08 -0.42 -2.11
C GLU A 244 -23.60 -0.65 -2.23
N ALA A 245 -24.20 -0.34 -3.38
CA ALA A 245 -25.63 -0.52 -3.58
C ALA A 245 -26.08 -1.99 -3.42
N PHE A 246 -25.26 -2.95 -3.85
CA PHE A 246 -25.57 -4.38 -3.71
C PHE A 246 -25.49 -4.83 -2.24
N PHE A 247 -24.49 -4.36 -1.50
CA PHE A 247 -24.34 -4.67 -0.08
C PHE A 247 -25.43 -4.03 0.75
N ASP A 248 -25.74 -2.75 0.52
CA ASP A 248 -26.82 -2.05 1.19
C ASP A 248 -28.15 -2.78 0.99
N ARG A 249 -28.44 -3.19 -0.26
CA ARG A 249 -29.66 -3.94 -0.58
C ARG A 249 -29.77 -5.28 0.16
N MET A 250 -28.66 -6.01 0.27
CA MET A 250 -28.64 -7.27 1.04
C MET A 250 -28.91 -7.03 2.54
N LEU A 251 -28.34 -5.97 3.10
CA LEU A 251 -28.45 -5.65 4.53
C LEU A 251 -29.85 -5.13 4.90
N GLU A 252 -30.53 -4.41 4.00
CA GLU A 252 -31.93 -3.99 4.19
C GLU A 252 -32.87 -5.18 4.40
N ASN A 253 -32.62 -6.27 3.68
CA ASN A 253 -33.44 -7.48 3.70
C ASN A 253 -33.01 -8.47 4.80
N ASP A 254 -31.96 -8.16 5.56
CA ASP A 254 -31.38 -9.10 6.52
C ASP A 254 -31.69 -8.73 7.98
N SER A 255 -32.23 -9.71 8.72
CA SER A 255 -32.49 -9.57 10.15
C SER A 255 -31.46 -10.27 11.04
N ASP A 256 -30.51 -11.01 10.46
CA ASP A 256 -29.50 -11.75 11.21
C ASP A 256 -28.38 -10.79 11.68
N LYS A 257 -27.86 -11.03 12.88
CA LYS A 257 -26.81 -10.21 13.50
C LYS A 257 -25.40 -10.73 13.21
N ASN A 258 -25.26 -11.87 12.53
CA ASN A 258 -23.97 -12.50 12.21
C ASN A 258 -23.17 -11.75 11.13
N VAL A 259 -23.80 -10.88 10.34
CA VAL A 259 -23.11 -10.09 9.32
C VAL A 259 -23.32 -8.62 9.60
N PHE A 260 -22.25 -7.95 10.04
CA PHE A 260 -22.23 -6.51 10.24
C PHE A 260 -21.33 -5.87 9.19
N LEU A 261 -21.90 -5.16 8.23
CA LEU A 261 -21.18 -4.39 7.24
C LEU A 261 -21.64 -2.93 7.30
N THR A 262 -20.72 -1.99 7.08
CA THR A 262 -21.07 -0.56 7.11
C THR A 262 -20.14 0.29 6.24
N THR A 263 -20.67 1.39 5.70
CA THR A 263 -19.91 2.50 5.11
C THR A 263 -19.58 3.61 6.13
N ASP A 264 -20.18 3.55 7.32
CA ASP A 264 -19.88 4.43 8.46
C ASP A 264 -18.67 3.89 9.25
N LEU A 265 -17.57 4.62 9.16
CA LEU A 265 -16.32 4.30 9.82
C LEU A 265 -16.43 4.34 11.35
N ASN A 266 -17.24 5.24 11.93
CA ASN A 266 -17.45 5.29 13.38
C ASN A 266 -18.14 4.01 13.86
N ARG A 267 -19.24 3.64 13.22
CA ARG A 267 -19.99 2.42 13.57
C ARG A 267 -19.13 1.18 13.43
N TYR A 268 -18.25 1.13 12.42
CA TYR A 268 -17.28 0.05 12.27
C TYR A 268 -16.32 -0.05 13.46
N PHE A 269 -15.69 1.06 13.84
CA PHE A 269 -14.76 1.09 14.97
C PHE A 269 -15.45 0.82 16.31
N GLU A 270 -16.65 1.33 16.53
CA GLU A 270 -17.46 1.04 17.73
C GLU A 270 -17.78 -0.45 17.82
N LYS A 271 -18.20 -1.06 16.70
CA LYS A 271 -18.48 -2.50 16.66
C LYS A 271 -17.22 -3.33 16.93
N LEU A 272 -16.08 -3.00 16.33
CA LEU A 272 -14.82 -3.67 16.62
C LEU A 272 -14.36 -3.48 18.07
N ALA A 273 -14.51 -2.28 18.63
CA ALA A 273 -14.16 -1.98 20.01
C ALA A 273 -15.04 -2.73 21.03
N SER A 274 -16.30 -3.01 20.68
CA SER A 274 -17.18 -3.81 21.52
C SER A 274 -16.62 -5.22 21.80
N LEU A 275 -15.72 -5.73 20.94
CA LEU A 275 -15.08 -7.03 21.12
C LEU A 275 -13.94 -7.03 22.15
N SER A 276 -13.29 -5.88 22.35
CA SER A 276 -12.14 -5.75 23.25
C SER A 276 -12.54 -5.47 24.70
N SER A 277 -13.79 -5.10 24.98
CA SER A 277 -14.28 -4.67 26.30
C SER A 277 -13.59 -3.41 26.85
N VAL A 278 -12.80 -2.71 26.02
CA VAL A 278 -12.12 -1.45 26.34
C VAL A 278 -12.88 -0.30 25.65
N PRO A 279 -13.24 0.78 26.35
CA PRO A 279 -13.87 1.94 25.71
C PRO A 279 -12.95 2.52 24.63
N TYR A 280 -13.39 2.47 23.38
CA TYR A 280 -12.69 3.14 22.28
C TYR A 280 -13.21 4.56 22.15
N VAL A 281 -12.35 5.54 22.42
CA VAL A 281 -12.60 6.95 22.09
C VAL A 281 -11.86 7.25 20.79
N ARG A 282 -12.60 7.29 19.68
CA ARG A 282 -12.06 7.83 18.42
C ARG A 282 -11.61 9.26 18.69
N ARG A 283 -10.40 9.65 18.28
CA ARG A 283 -10.07 11.08 18.16
C ARG A 283 -11.05 11.66 17.15
N GLN A 284 -12.02 12.46 17.59
CA GLN A 284 -12.92 13.14 16.67
C GLN A 284 -12.08 14.00 15.72
N ALA A 285 -12.30 13.84 14.41
CA ALA A 285 -12.11 14.99 13.53
C ALA A 285 -13.09 16.08 14.01
N PRO A 286 -12.72 17.37 14.01
CA PRO A 286 -13.63 18.42 14.44
C PRO A 286 -14.93 18.32 13.64
N PRO A 287 -16.11 18.53 14.27
CA PRO A 287 -17.38 18.29 13.62
C PRO A 287 -17.54 19.16 12.38
N SER A 288 -17.94 18.53 11.27
CA SER A 288 -18.46 19.24 10.11
C SER A 288 -19.82 19.84 10.47
N LEU A 289 -19.92 21.17 10.50
CA LEU A 289 -21.18 21.88 10.69
C LEU A 289 -22.15 21.58 9.53
N PRO A 290 -23.45 21.34 9.80
CA PRO A 290 -24.45 21.12 8.77
C PRO A 290 -24.70 22.42 7.97
N LEU A 291 -24.64 22.30 6.64
CA LEU A 291 -25.05 23.35 5.72
C LEU A 291 -26.59 23.49 5.79
N THR A 292 -27.06 24.51 6.52
CA THR A 292 -28.40 25.08 6.29
C THR A 292 -28.25 26.42 5.55
N PRO A 293 -29.14 26.73 4.59
CA PRO A 293 -28.92 27.84 3.67
C PRO A 293 -29.35 29.18 4.29
N ASN A 294 -28.51 30.19 4.07
CA ASN A 294 -28.81 31.63 4.06
C ASN A 294 -29.19 32.35 5.36
N LYS A 295 -28.28 33.20 5.85
CA LYS A 295 -28.23 34.66 5.60
C LYS A 295 -26.96 35.17 6.31
N GLU A 296 -26.28 36.15 5.72
CA GLU A 296 -24.99 36.74 6.20
C GLU A 296 -23.70 36.06 5.72
N MET A 297 -23.70 35.63 4.46
CA MET A 297 -22.45 35.45 3.72
C MET A 297 -21.93 36.82 3.26
N LYS A 298 -21.25 37.57 4.15
CA LYS A 298 -20.45 38.71 3.70
C LYS A 298 -19.17 39.09 4.44
N ASN A 299 -18.75 38.49 5.56
CA ASN A 299 -17.49 38.95 6.21
C ASN A 299 -16.59 37.87 6.86
N ILE A 300 -16.55 36.63 6.34
CA ILE A 300 -15.64 35.58 6.84
C ILE A 300 -14.19 35.74 6.33
N LYS A 301 -13.96 36.36 5.16
CA LYS A 301 -12.59 36.55 4.64
C LYS A 301 -11.75 37.45 5.57
N HIS A 302 -12.35 38.50 6.13
CA HIS A 302 -11.63 39.46 6.95
C HIS A 302 -11.16 38.90 8.31
N ILE A 303 -11.89 37.93 8.87
CA ILE A 303 -11.58 37.28 10.17
C ILE A 303 -10.47 36.23 9.99
N ILE A 304 -10.38 35.60 8.82
CA ILE A 304 -9.31 34.66 8.47
C ILE A 304 -7.98 35.39 8.26
N GLU A 305 -8.02 36.61 7.70
CA GLU A 305 -6.84 37.47 7.56
C GLU A 305 -6.25 37.86 8.95
N GLU A 306 -7.08 38.19 9.94
CA GLU A 306 -6.64 38.57 11.29
C GLU A 306 -6.01 37.41 12.08
N LYS A 307 -6.60 36.21 12.04
CA LYS A 307 -6.11 35.06 12.86
C LYS A 307 -4.87 34.37 12.30
N ARG A 308 -4.48 34.68 11.05
CA ARG A 308 -3.23 34.21 10.45
C ARG A 308 -1.99 34.88 11.06
N GLN A 309 -2.16 35.94 11.86
CA GLN A 309 -1.07 36.68 12.49
C GLN A 309 -0.72 36.24 13.93
N SER A 310 -1.50 35.37 14.60
CA SER A 310 -1.18 34.94 15.98
C SER A 310 -0.37 33.64 16.04
N HIS A 311 0.92 33.75 16.40
CA HIS A 311 1.87 32.65 16.60
C HIS A 311 1.56 31.85 17.88
N ASN A 312 0.96 30.64 17.77
CA ASN A 312 0.89 29.71 18.92
C ASN A 312 1.68 28.40 18.65
N PRO A 313 2.81 28.16 19.34
CA PRO A 313 3.77 27.09 19.04
C PRO A 313 3.42 25.70 19.62
N VAL A 314 2.43 25.58 20.52
CA VAL A 314 2.19 24.34 21.30
C VAL A 314 1.54 23.22 20.47
N TRP A 315 0.69 23.57 19.49
CA TRP A 315 -0.01 22.58 18.66
C TRP A 315 0.88 21.86 17.64
N LYS A 316 1.98 22.48 17.20
CA LYS A 316 2.92 21.86 16.23
C LYS A 316 3.81 20.79 16.88
N ILE A 317 4.14 20.93 18.16
CA ILE A 317 5.08 20.04 18.88
C ILE A 317 4.45 18.64 19.15
N LEU A 318 3.14 18.58 19.41
CA LEU A 318 2.46 17.32 19.81
C LEU A 318 2.14 16.36 18.64
N VAL A 319 2.03 16.86 17.41
CA VAL A 319 1.86 16.02 16.20
C VAL A 319 3.22 15.43 15.77
N GLN A 320 4.29 16.20 15.90
CA GLN A 320 5.65 15.84 15.48
C GLN A 320 6.27 14.68 16.30
N ALA A 321 5.93 14.58 17.60
CA ALA A 321 6.47 13.53 18.46
C ALA A 321 5.90 12.11 18.18
N LYS A 322 4.69 11.99 17.62
CA LYS A 322 4.03 10.69 17.40
C LYS A 322 4.45 9.98 16.11
N ASP A 323 4.70 10.73 15.03
CA ASP A 323 5.17 10.16 13.76
C ASP A 323 6.64 9.71 13.85
N PHE A 324 7.45 10.41 14.65
CA PHE A 324 8.85 10.07 14.89
C PHE A 324 9.01 8.76 15.66
N ALA A 325 8.22 8.55 16.72
CA ALA A 325 8.24 7.31 17.52
C ALA A 325 7.80 6.07 16.72
N TRP A 326 6.96 6.25 15.70
CA TRP A 326 6.49 5.18 14.82
C TRP A 326 7.57 4.71 13.84
N ARG A 327 8.34 5.64 13.26
CA ARG A 327 9.46 5.33 12.36
C ARG A 327 10.63 4.63 13.10
N LEU A 328 10.88 5.04 14.34
CA LEU A 328 11.89 4.48 15.22
C LEU A 328 11.63 2.99 15.58
N LYS A 329 10.36 2.62 15.85
CA LYS A 329 10.00 1.22 16.15
C LYS A 329 10.10 0.28 14.94
N ARG A 330 9.95 0.81 13.72
CA ARG A 330 10.09 0.05 12.47
C ARG A 330 11.55 -0.31 12.17
N ALA A 331 12.48 0.60 12.42
CA ALA A 331 13.91 0.35 12.25
C ALA A 331 14.46 -0.69 13.24
N LEU A 332 13.90 -0.75 14.46
CA LEU A 332 14.39 -1.61 15.54
C LEU A 332 13.85 -3.05 15.52
N ARG A 333 12.78 -3.36 14.78
CA ARG A 333 12.11 -4.67 14.84
C ARG A 333 12.41 -5.65 13.69
N ASN A 334 12.97 -5.20 12.57
CA ASN A 334 13.30 -6.08 11.44
C ASN A 334 14.65 -6.79 11.62
N ASN A 335 14.71 -7.77 12.51
CA ASN A 335 15.85 -8.69 12.63
C ASN A 335 15.85 -9.79 11.53
N ARG A 336 15.50 -9.42 10.29
CA ARG A 336 15.89 -10.13 9.06
C ARG A 336 16.90 -9.29 8.31
N LEU A 337 18.08 -9.23 8.91
CA LEU A 337 19.30 -8.82 8.26
C LEU A 337 19.77 -10.05 7.48
N THR A 338 19.39 -10.16 6.20
CA THR A 338 20.23 -10.91 5.26
C THR A 338 21.64 -10.32 5.37
N HIS A 339 22.70 -11.10 5.12
CA HIS A 339 24.08 -10.59 5.21
C HIS A 339 24.34 -9.33 4.33
N VAL A 340 23.41 -8.98 3.44
CA VAL A 340 23.35 -7.74 2.65
C VAL A 340 22.57 -6.62 3.36
N GLY A 341 21.40 -6.91 3.94
CA GLY A 341 20.60 -5.92 4.71
C GLY A 341 21.28 -5.45 6.00
N LYS A 342 22.19 -6.25 6.58
CA LYS A 342 23.04 -5.87 7.73
C LYS A 342 24.08 -4.80 7.39
N ARG A 343 24.38 -4.58 6.10
CA ARG A 343 25.36 -3.58 5.66
C ARG A 343 24.76 -2.21 5.37
N ILE A 344 23.45 -2.11 5.09
CA ILE A 344 22.87 -0.88 4.52
C ILE A 344 22.27 0.07 5.58
N ILE A 345 21.90 -0.41 6.77
CA ILE A 345 21.21 0.46 7.78
C ILE A 345 22.18 1.17 8.75
N THR A 346 23.50 0.95 8.68
CA THR A 346 24.45 1.50 9.67
C THR A 346 25.52 2.46 9.17
N ASP A 347 25.79 2.61 7.87
CA ASP A 347 27.01 3.31 7.40
C ASP A 347 26.81 4.61 6.60
N HIS A 348 25.59 5.08 6.31
CA HIS A 348 25.42 6.34 5.56
C HIS A 348 26.14 7.55 6.17
N PHE A 349 26.14 7.64 7.51
CA PHE A 349 26.84 8.70 8.25
C PHE A 349 28.10 8.17 8.93
N LYS A 350 28.78 7.21 8.29
CA LYS A 350 30.02 6.64 8.80
C LYS A 350 31.01 7.75 9.11
N GLU A 351 31.64 7.64 10.27
CA GLU A 351 32.66 8.56 10.76
C GLU A 351 32.20 10.01 10.95
N TRP A 352 30.96 10.40 10.61
CA TRP A 352 30.46 11.76 10.84
C TRP A 352 29.74 11.88 12.18
N GLU A 353 30.25 12.78 13.01
CA GLU A 353 29.63 13.23 14.25
C GLU A 353 29.10 14.65 14.01
N PRO A 354 27.80 14.80 13.68
CA PRO A 354 27.25 16.08 13.30
C PRO A 354 27.21 17.03 14.50
N LYS A 355 27.47 18.30 14.23
CA LYS A 355 27.38 19.39 15.22
C LYS A 355 26.28 20.37 14.85
N ASP A 356 25.80 21.12 15.84
CA ASP A 356 24.85 22.21 15.60
C ASP A 356 25.44 23.20 14.58
N GLU A 357 24.56 23.74 13.73
CA GLU A 357 24.87 24.69 12.65
C GLU A 357 25.69 24.11 11.48
N GLU A 358 26.06 22.82 11.51
CA GLU A 358 26.60 22.13 10.33
C GLU A 358 25.53 22.00 9.23
N VAL A 359 25.98 21.80 7.99
CA VAL A 359 25.10 21.67 6.82
C VAL A 359 25.19 20.28 6.22
N TYR A 360 24.04 19.60 6.13
CA TYR A 360 23.87 18.33 5.42
C TYR A 360 23.19 18.59 4.08
N LEU A 361 23.88 18.23 2.99
CA LEU A 361 23.34 18.23 1.64
C LEU A 361 23.00 16.81 1.18
N ASP A 362 21.74 16.57 0.83
CA ASP A 362 21.24 15.31 0.28
C ASP A 362 20.82 15.49 -1.19
N VAL A 363 21.57 14.90 -2.12
CA VAL A 363 21.42 15.09 -3.57
C VAL A 363 20.81 13.83 -4.19
N GLY A 364 19.64 13.98 -4.82
CA GLY A 364 18.77 12.89 -5.24
C GLY A 364 18.02 12.28 -4.05
N ALA A 365 17.41 13.17 -3.26
CA ALA A 365 16.84 12.81 -1.96
C ALA A 365 15.53 12.01 -2.04
N ARG A 366 14.91 11.83 -3.22
CA ARG A 366 13.63 11.13 -3.45
C ARG A 366 12.57 11.57 -2.44
N THR A 367 12.10 10.67 -1.58
CA THR A 367 11.09 10.95 -0.56
C THR A 367 11.67 11.37 0.79
N GLY A 368 13.01 11.50 0.89
CA GLY A 368 13.74 11.90 2.09
C GLY A 368 13.96 10.77 3.09
N ASP A 369 14.10 9.52 2.64
CA ASP A 369 14.27 8.37 3.53
C ASP A 369 15.57 8.45 4.34
N VAL A 370 16.68 8.84 3.69
CA VAL A 370 18.00 9.01 4.34
C VAL A 370 17.99 10.18 5.33
N ILE A 371 17.27 11.26 5.04
CA ILE A 371 17.03 12.37 5.97
C ILE A 371 16.26 11.90 7.21
N GLY A 372 15.30 11.00 7.04
CA GLY A 372 14.59 10.36 8.15
C GLY A 372 15.54 9.58 9.06
N ILE A 373 16.46 8.80 8.47
CA ILE A 373 17.50 8.07 9.20
C ILE A 373 18.44 9.03 9.93
N PHE A 374 18.86 10.14 9.30
CA PHE A 374 19.70 11.16 9.92
C PHE A 374 19.07 11.72 11.20
N LYS A 375 17.84 12.23 11.11
CA LYS A 375 17.12 12.83 12.26
C LYS A 375 16.89 11.83 13.38
N GLN A 376 16.76 10.55 13.05
CA GLN A 376 16.63 9.47 14.03
C GLN A 376 17.96 9.14 14.72
N LYS A 377 19.06 9.09 13.97
CA LYS A 377 20.39 8.75 14.48
C LYS A 377 20.97 9.88 15.35
N PHE A 378 20.65 11.13 15.03
CA PHE A 378 21.17 12.31 15.71
C PHE A 378 20.03 13.19 16.27
N PRO A 379 19.21 12.66 17.20
CA PRO A 379 18.10 13.41 17.76
C PRO A 379 18.63 14.59 18.57
N GLY A 380 18.15 15.79 18.27
CA GLY A 380 18.50 17.01 19.02
C GLY A 380 19.65 17.83 18.43
N VAL A 381 20.40 17.31 17.45
CA VAL A 381 21.42 18.09 16.73
C VAL A 381 20.72 18.97 15.69
N LYS A 382 21.03 20.27 15.71
CA LYS A 382 20.47 21.28 14.81
C LYS A 382 21.34 21.46 13.58
N VAL A 383 21.29 20.49 12.67
CA VAL A 383 21.91 20.58 11.35
C VAL A 383 20.95 21.24 10.36
N LYS A 384 21.47 22.13 9.52
CA LYS A 384 20.75 22.67 8.37
C LYS A 384 20.75 21.62 7.26
N ILE A 385 19.58 21.08 6.92
CA ILE A 385 19.45 20.05 5.88
C ILE A 385 18.94 20.68 4.59
N VAL A 386 19.67 20.46 3.50
CA VAL A 386 19.30 20.86 2.14
C VAL A 386 19.11 19.61 1.30
N ALA A 387 17.94 19.47 0.68
CA ALA A 387 17.62 18.33 -0.18
C ALA A 387 17.41 18.80 -1.63
N VAL A 388 18.04 18.13 -2.58
CA VAL A 388 17.91 18.41 -4.02
C VAL A 388 17.24 17.22 -4.69
N GLU A 389 16.10 17.44 -5.35
CA GLU A 389 15.33 16.40 -6.03
C GLU A 389 14.63 16.96 -7.27
N ALA A 390 14.72 16.27 -8.40
CA ALA A 390 14.13 16.72 -9.66
C ALA A 390 12.65 16.31 -9.80
N ASN A 391 12.27 15.18 -9.21
CA ASN A 391 10.93 14.62 -9.35
C ASN A 391 9.89 15.40 -8.52
N PRO A 392 8.88 16.02 -9.16
CA PRO A 392 7.87 16.82 -8.47
C PRO A 392 7.06 16.03 -7.43
N ASN A 393 6.77 14.75 -7.67
CA ASN A 393 6.01 13.92 -6.75
C ASN A 393 6.80 13.62 -5.48
N ALA A 394 8.10 13.34 -5.65
CA ALA A 394 9.04 13.09 -4.57
C ALA A 394 9.26 14.35 -3.72
N VAL A 395 9.45 15.50 -4.36
CA VAL A 395 9.51 16.83 -3.71
C VAL A 395 8.24 17.12 -2.91
N ALA A 396 7.06 16.87 -3.49
CA ALA A 396 5.80 17.11 -2.79
C ALA A 396 5.66 16.22 -1.54
N ALA A 397 6.08 14.96 -1.61
CA ALA A 397 6.12 14.07 -0.46
C ALA A 397 7.13 14.54 0.60
N MET A 398 8.33 14.96 0.18
CA MET A 398 9.39 15.41 1.08
C MET A 398 9.03 16.72 1.80
N LYS A 399 8.50 17.72 1.10
CA LYS A 399 8.01 18.98 1.70
C LYS A 399 6.91 18.74 2.74
N ARG A 400 6.08 17.71 2.55
CA ARG A 400 5.08 17.30 3.55
C ARG A 400 5.71 16.58 4.76
N GLY A 401 6.68 15.70 4.52
CA GLY A 401 7.30 14.88 5.57
C GLY A 401 8.35 15.61 6.42
N TYR A 402 9.04 16.60 5.84
CA TYR A 402 10.17 17.29 6.45
C TYR A 402 10.08 18.81 6.25
N PRO A 403 9.17 19.50 6.97
CA PRO A 403 8.94 20.93 6.78
C PRO A 403 10.12 21.81 7.20
N ASP A 404 11.09 21.26 7.93
CA ASP A 404 12.31 21.90 8.39
C ASP A 404 13.52 21.66 7.46
N VAL A 405 13.32 20.98 6.33
CA VAL A 405 14.33 20.74 5.30
C VAL A 405 14.17 21.77 4.17
N PHE A 406 15.29 22.32 3.69
CA PHE A 406 15.32 23.17 2.51
C PHE A 406 15.27 22.30 1.25
N VAL A 407 14.07 22.14 0.66
CA VAL A 407 13.87 21.30 -0.54
C VAL A 407 13.97 22.12 -1.82
N ILE A 408 14.97 21.81 -2.65
CA ILE A 408 15.20 22.42 -3.97
C ILE A 408 14.71 21.46 -5.05
N GLN A 409 13.70 21.90 -5.81
CA GLN A 409 13.10 21.12 -6.90
C GLN A 409 13.85 21.36 -8.23
N LYS A 410 15.05 20.79 -8.37
CA LYS A 410 15.87 20.84 -9.58
C LYS A 410 16.71 19.58 -9.70
N GLY A 411 17.15 19.24 -10.89
CA GLY A 411 18.22 18.25 -11.08
C GLY A 411 19.59 18.88 -10.77
N ALA A 412 20.42 18.21 -9.98
CA ALA A 412 21.81 18.62 -9.78
C ALA A 412 22.65 18.26 -11.00
N TRP A 413 23.47 19.20 -11.49
CA TRP A 413 24.26 19.03 -12.71
C TRP A 413 25.55 19.90 -12.69
N ASN A 414 26.31 19.90 -13.79
CA ASN A 414 27.53 20.69 -13.94
C ASN A 414 27.33 22.11 -14.51
N LYS A 415 26.11 22.45 -14.92
CA LYS A 415 25.73 23.76 -15.47
C LYS A 415 24.23 24.02 -15.28
N GLN A 416 23.83 25.28 -15.39
CA GLN A 416 22.42 25.67 -15.49
C GLN A 416 21.82 25.30 -16.84
N GLY A 417 20.56 24.89 -16.86
CA GLY A 417 19.83 24.65 -18.10
C GLY A 417 18.59 23.80 -17.91
N LYS A 418 18.24 23.09 -18.98
CA LYS A 418 17.15 22.10 -18.99
C LYS A 418 17.72 20.73 -19.33
N ALA A 419 17.16 19.69 -18.72
CA ALA A 419 17.45 18.30 -19.05
C ALA A 419 16.15 17.49 -19.05
N SER A 420 16.19 16.26 -19.54
CA SER A 420 15.03 15.37 -19.48
C SER A 420 15.18 14.38 -18.32
N LEU A 421 14.16 14.32 -17.47
CA LEU A 421 13.98 13.30 -16.43
C LEU A 421 13.19 12.13 -17.01
N SER A 422 13.72 10.92 -16.95
CA SER A 422 13.03 9.69 -17.35
C SER A 422 12.48 8.97 -16.13
N LEU A 423 11.17 8.71 -16.09
CA LEU A 423 10.56 7.91 -15.01
C LEU A 423 10.37 6.46 -15.48
N PRO A 424 10.79 5.44 -14.70
CA PRO A 424 10.45 4.06 -15.00
C PRO A 424 8.92 3.87 -14.99
N LYS A 425 8.39 3.06 -15.91
CA LYS A 425 6.96 2.68 -15.88
C LYS A 425 6.66 2.05 -14.52
N ASN A 426 5.68 2.61 -13.80
CA ASN A 426 5.17 2.18 -12.49
C ASN A 426 5.97 2.62 -11.25
N LEU A 427 6.93 3.56 -11.35
CA LEU A 427 7.69 4.05 -10.19
C LEU A 427 7.74 5.59 -10.18
N ASP A 428 6.68 6.22 -9.66
CA ASP A 428 6.48 7.68 -9.67
C ASP A 428 7.50 8.47 -8.82
N PHE A 429 8.39 7.80 -8.09
CA PHE A 429 9.41 8.38 -7.20
C PHE A 429 10.85 8.01 -7.61
N LEU A 430 11.02 7.37 -8.76
CA LEU A 430 12.32 7.04 -9.36
C LEU A 430 12.51 7.83 -10.63
N GLY A 431 13.70 8.38 -10.86
CA GLY A 431 13.97 9.07 -12.10
C GLY A 431 15.45 9.28 -12.39
N GLU A 432 15.80 9.22 -13.67
CA GLU A 432 17.16 9.45 -14.17
C GLU A 432 17.20 10.73 -15.01
N VAL A 433 18.20 11.60 -14.78
CA VAL A 433 18.41 12.84 -15.53
C VAL A 433 19.41 12.63 -16.67
N SER A 434 19.07 13.08 -17.89
CA SER A 434 19.94 12.97 -19.07
C SER A 434 19.87 14.21 -19.98
N GLU A 435 21.00 14.54 -20.63
CA GLU A 435 21.09 15.63 -21.63
C GLU A 435 20.53 15.22 -23.01
N ASN A 436 20.57 13.93 -23.35
CA ASN A 436 20.16 13.45 -24.67
C ASN A 436 18.72 12.92 -24.66
N ARG A 437 17.88 13.55 -25.48
CA ARG A 437 16.54 13.07 -25.83
C ARG A 437 16.67 11.85 -26.75
N ASN A 438 16.95 10.68 -26.19
CA ASN A 438 16.98 9.45 -26.95
C ASN A 438 15.53 9.09 -27.35
N PRO A 439 15.16 9.09 -28.65
CA PRO A 439 13.77 8.91 -29.08
C PRO A 439 13.18 7.52 -28.78
N ASP A 440 14.05 6.56 -28.45
CA ASP A 440 13.73 5.12 -28.51
C ASP A 440 13.37 4.48 -27.15
N THR A 441 13.12 5.27 -26.11
CA THR A 441 12.65 4.74 -24.82
C THR A 441 11.18 5.05 -24.60
N SER A 442 10.33 4.03 -24.50
CA SER A 442 8.89 4.16 -24.21
C SER A 442 8.53 4.67 -22.79
N LEU A 443 9.48 5.30 -22.08
CA LEU A 443 9.31 5.82 -20.73
C LEU A 443 8.76 7.26 -20.76
N PRO A 444 7.84 7.64 -19.84
CA PRO A 444 7.47 9.03 -19.64
C PRO A 444 8.71 9.88 -19.34
N ARG A 445 8.93 10.94 -20.12
CA ARG A 445 10.01 11.90 -19.91
C ARG A 445 9.43 13.29 -19.67
N PHE A 446 10.01 14.02 -18.71
CA PHE A 446 9.61 15.39 -18.38
C PHE A 446 10.82 16.32 -18.52
N ASP A 447 10.60 17.52 -19.06
CA ASP A 447 11.62 18.56 -19.04
C ASP A 447 11.73 19.13 -17.63
N ILE A 448 12.93 19.10 -17.08
CA ILE A 448 13.25 19.63 -15.75
C ILE A 448 14.30 20.73 -15.86
N GLU A 449 14.29 21.63 -14.89
CA GLU A 449 15.42 22.55 -14.68
C GLU A 449 16.58 21.81 -14.02
N VAL A 450 17.78 22.07 -14.51
CA VAL A 450 19.03 21.62 -13.90
C VAL A 450 19.92 22.80 -13.52
N ASP A 451 20.70 22.62 -12.47
CA ASP A 451 21.52 23.69 -11.89
C ASP A 451 22.76 23.10 -11.19
N THR A 452 23.76 23.93 -10.93
CA THR A 452 24.91 23.52 -10.11
C THR A 452 24.56 23.53 -8.64
N LEU A 453 25.13 22.58 -7.87
CA LEU A 453 25.02 22.60 -6.41
C LEU A 453 25.52 23.92 -5.83
N ASP A 454 26.60 24.49 -6.40
CA ASP A 454 27.16 25.76 -5.95
C ASP A 454 26.19 26.94 -6.11
N HIS A 455 25.48 27.03 -7.24
CA HIS A 455 24.49 28.08 -7.46
C HIS A 455 23.28 27.90 -6.53
N MET A 456 22.77 26.67 -6.42
CA MET A 456 21.65 26.34 -5.53
C MET A 456 21.95 26.67 -4.07
N LEU A 457 23.14 26.30 -3.57
CA LEU A 457 23.59 26.62 -2.21
C LEU A 457 23.81 28.13 -2.01
N SER A 458 24.33 28.83 -3.01
CA SER A 458 24.45 30.29 -2.98
C SER A 458 23.12 30.98 -2.77
N GLY A 459 22.06 30.51 -3.45
CA GLY A 459 20.70 31.02 -3.29
C GLY A 459 20.13 30.86 -1.88
N LEU A 460 20.68 29.94 -1.07
CA LEU A 460 20.33 29.73 0.33
C LEU A 460 21.31 30.41 1.31
N GLY A 461 22.28 31.19 0.82
CA GLY A 461 23.32 31.80 1.64
C GLY A 461 24.29 30.79 2.25
N ILE A 462 24.42 29.61 1.65
CA ILE A 462 25.33 28.54 2.13
C ILE A 462 26.64 28.64 1.34
N SER A 463 27.74 28.86 2.06
CA SER A 463 29.09 28.98 1.50
C SER A 463 29.82 27.65 1.41
N ALA A 464 29.57 26.73 2.34
CA ALA A 464 30.14 25.38 2.36
C ALA A 464 29.23 24.41 3.12
N VAL A 465 29.40 23.12 2.87
CA VAL A 465 28.67 22.03 3.56
C VAL A 465 29.60 21.11 4.35
N ASP A 466 29.04 20.37 5.31
CA ASP A 466 29.78 19.49 6.24
C ASP A 466 29.64 18.01 5.85
N PHE A 467 28.47 17.63 5.34
CA PHE A 467 28.18 16.29 4.89
C PHE A 467 27.40 16.31 3.58
N VAL A 468 27.78 15.43 2.66
CA VAL A 468 27.17 15.34 1.33
C VAL A 468 26.82 13.89 1.02
N LYS A 469 25.54 13.64 0.74
CA LYS A 469 25.08 12.39 0.11
C LYS A 469 24.77 12.67 -1.36
N ILE A 470 25.26 11.82 -2.27
CA ILE A 470 24.95 11.91 -3.71
C ILE A 470 24.47 10.55 -4.18
N ASP A 471 23.27 10.53 -4.74
CA ASP A 471 22.61 9.34 -5.29
C ASP A 471 21.66 9.82 -6.37
N THR A 472 22.12 9.87 -7.61
CA THR A 472 21.43 10.57 -8.69
C THR A 472 21.14 9.68 -9.90
N GLU A 473 21.08 8.36 -9.64
CA GLU A 473 20.74 7.34 -10.63
C GLU A 473 21.61 7.44 -11.91
N GLY A 474 22.88 7.84 -11.76
CA GLY A 474 23.87 7.85 -12.86
C GLY A 474 24.35 9.23 -13.32
N ALA A 475 23.94 10.32 -12.66
CA ALA A 475 24.41 11.69 -12.89
C ALA A 475 25.58 12.11 -11.98
N GLU A 476 26.12 11.18 -11.17
CA GLU A 476 27.09 11.50 -10.12
C GLU A 476 28.33 12.27 -10.62
N PRO A 477 28.94 11.93 -11.77
CA PRO A 477 30.08 12.69 -12.28
C PRO A 477 29.76 14.16 -12.56
N GLN A 478 28.62 14.45 -13.18
CA GLN A 478 28.22 15.82 -13.54
C GLN A 478 27.87 16.63 -12.29
N VAL A 479 27.21 16.01 -11.31
CA VAL A 479 26.97 16.64 -10.01
C VAL A 479 28.29 17.04 -9.36
N LEU A 480 29.29 16.13 -9.34
CA LEU A 480 30.59 16.40 -8.72
C LEU A 480 31.41 17.45 -9.47
N GLU A 481 31.36 17.47 -10.82
CA GLU A 481 32.01 18.49 -11.64
C GLU A 481 31.54 19.90 -11.26
N GLY A 482 30.23 20.10 -11.14
CA GLY A 482 29.59 21.36 -10.79
C GLY A 482 29.59 21.74 -9.31
N PHE A 483 30.31 20.99 -8.46
CA PHE A 483 30.27 21.18 -7.02
C PHE A 483 31.65 21.51 -6.44
N THR A 484 31.73 22.64 -5.75
CA THR A 484 32.95 23.14 -5.08
C THR A 484 32.67 23.72 -3.69
N LYS A 485 31.41 23.97 -3.32
CA LYS A 485 31.02 24.52 -2.00
C LYS A 485 31.06 23.50 -0.86
N TYR A 486 32.25 22.99 -0.56
CA TYR A 486 32.57 22.17 0.60
C TYR A 486 33.86 22.69 1.25
N LYS A 487 34.13 22.30 2.49
CA LYS A 487 35.27 22.78 3.28
C LYS A 487 36.18 21.63 3.70
N LYS A 488 37.34 21.97 4.27
CA LYS A 488 38.22 20.98 4.91
C LYS A 488 37.42 20.18 5.94
N GLY A 489 37.52 18.86 5.89
CA GLY A 489 36.80 17.95 6.77
C GLY A 489 35.43 17.49 6.26
N THR A 490 34.88 18.06 5.18
CA THR A 490 33.60 17.63 4.60
C THR A 490 33.63 16.16 4.24
N LYS A 491 32.58 15.42 4.62
CA LYS A 491 32.43 14.00 4.33
C LYS A 491 31.45 13.78 3.18
N PHE A 492 31.76 12.78 2.37
CA PHE A 492 31.01 12.42 1.18
C PHE A 492 30.60 10.95 1.26
N HIS A 493 29.31 10.69 1.01
CA HIS A 493 28.77 9.37 0.75
C HIS A 493 28.13 9.38 -0.65
N ILE A 494 28.74 8.68 -1.60
CA ILE A 494 28.37 8.73 -3.01
C ILE A 494 27.96 7.35 -3.49
N GLU A 495 26.72 7.21 -3.94
CA GLU A 495 26.19 6.01 -4.57
C GLU A 495 26.32 6.14 -6.09
N PHE A 496 27.28 5.43 -6.67
CA PHE A 496 27.53 5.47 -8.11
C PHE A 496 26.76 4.36 -8.82
N HIS A 497 26.05 4.74 -9.86
CA HIS A 497 25.25 3.80 -10.66
C HIS A 497 25.98 3.35 -11.94
N ARG A 498 26.99 4.13 -12.35
CA ARG A 498 27.85 3.91 -13.52
C ARG A 498 29.08 4.83 -13.46
N ASN A 499 30.05 4.61 -14.33
CA ASN A 499 31.24 5.48 -14.50
C ASN A 499 32.08 5.65 -13.22
N GLU A 500 32.27 4.57 -12.43
CA GLU A 500 33.07 4.58 -11.19
C GLU A 500 34.41 5.31 -11.35
N ASN A 501 35.20 4.97 -12.38
CA ASN A 501 36.51 5.58 -12.62
C ASN A 501 36.43 7.11 -12.75
N ARG A 502 35.43 7.62 -13.46
CA ARG A 502 35.24 9.07 -13.64
C ARG A 502 34.91 9.73 -12.29
N VAL A 503 34.08 9.11 -11.46
CA VAL A 503 33.79 9.58 -10.10
C VAL A 503 35.08 9.64 -9.28
N LEU A 504 35.88 8.57 -9.28
CA LEU A 504 37.14 8.49 -8.55
C LEU A 504 38.16 9.55 -9.02
N ASP A 505 38.27 9.77 -10.34
CA ASP A 505 39.19 10.75 -10.91
C ASP A 505 38.78 12.19 -10.57
N ILE A 506 37.47 12.50 -10.60
CA ILE A 506 36.96 13.80 -10.17
C ILE A 506 37.28 14.05 -8.69
N LEU A 507 37.01 13.07 -7.81
CA LEU A 507 37.31 13.21 -6.37
C LEU A 507 38.80 13.46 -6.13
N LYS A 508 39.68 12.69 -6.78
CA LYS A 508 41.14 12.88 -6.70
C LYS A 508 41.58 14.25 -7.20
N SER A 509 41.05 14.70 -8.35
CA SER A 509 41.40 16.00 -8.93
C SER A 509 41.01 17.18 -8.01
N LYS A 510 39.96 17.01 -7.21
CA LYS A 510 39.48 17.97 -6.20
C LYS A 510 40.21 17.84 -4.85
N GLY A 511 41.19 16.94 -4.76
CA GLY A 511 41.93 16.65 -3.52
C GLY A 511 41.01 16.14 -2.41
N ILE A 512 40.02 15.31 -2.76
CA ILE A 512 39.14 14.60 -1.82
C ILE A 512 39.71 13.19 -1.67
N LYS A 513 40.07 12.83 -0.44
CA LYS A 513 40.63 11.52 -0.11
C LYS A 513 39.51 10.49 -0.11
N ILE A 514 39.71 9.38 -0.82
CA ILE A 514 38.81 8.24 -0.80
C ILE A 514 39.15 7.39 0.45
N ASN A 515 38.20 7.27 1.37
CA ASN A 515 38.36 6.46 2.60
C ASN A 515 38.05 4.99 2.31
N SER A 516 36.96 4.72 1.58
CA SER A 516 36.62 3.36 1.14
C SER A 516 35.72 3.36 -0.09
N THR A 517 35.74 2.24 -0.81
CA THR A 517 34.86 1.97 -1.96
C THR A 517 34.27 0.58 -1.80
N VAL A 518 32.95 0.48 -1.92
CA VAL A 518 32.20 -0.77 -1.80
C VAL A 518 31.47 -1.02 -3.13
N ARG A 519 31.82 -2.09 -3.84
CA ARG A 519 31.13 -2.48 -5.08
C ARG A 519 30.03 -3.49 -4.77
N TRP A 520 28.87 -3.31 -5.38
CA TRP A 520 27.77 -4.25 -5.24
C TRP A 520 27.90 -5.43 -6.21
N PRO A 521 27.62 -6.66 -5.75
CA PRO A 521 27.65 -7.83 -6.62
C PRO A 521 26.56 -7.70 -7.69
N ALA A 522 26.86 -8.11 -8.93
CA ALA A 522 25.86 -8.24 -9.98
C ALA A 522 24.86 -9.34 -9.57
N ASP A 523 23.59 -8.98 -9.41
CA ASP A 523 22.53 -9.94 -9.09
C ASP A 523 21.92 -10.46 -10.39
N VAL A 524 21.76 -11.78 -10.51
CA VAL A 524 21.20 -12.44 -11.70
C VAL A 524 19.66 -12.29 -11.74
N ASN A 525 19.03 -11.96 -10.62
CA ASN A 525 17.57 -11.89 -10.46
C ASN A 525 17.01 -10.48 -10.16
N GLN A 526 17.87 -9.54 -9.77
CA GLN A 526 17.53 -8.11 -9.67
C GLN A 526 18.39 -7.39 -10.69
N LYS A 527 17.83 -6.51 -11.52
CA LYS A 527 18.50 -5.83 -12.64
C LYS A 527 19.66 -4.87 -12.21
N VAL A 528 20.58 -5.31 -11.37
CA VAL A 528 21.80 -4.60 -10.96
C VAL A 528 22.87 -4.95 -11.97
N THR A 529 23.12 -4.04 -12.90
CA THR A 529 24.22 -4.17 -13.86
C THR A 529 25.56 -4.09 -13.14
N ALA A 530 26.56 -4.85 -13.58
CA ALA A 530 27.92 -4.72 -13.07
C ALA A 530 28.40 -3.25 -13.13
N GLY A 531 28.97 -2.74 -12.02
CA GLY A 531 29.52 -1.38 -11.95
C GLY A 531 28.79 -0.37 -11.05
N GLN A 532 27.99 -0.83 -10.08
CA GLN A 532 27.35 -0.01 -9.05
C GLN A 532 28.01 -0.17 -7.68
N GLY A 533 27.90 0.84 -6.82
CA GLY A 533 28.42 0.78 -5.46
C GLY A 533 28.42 2.11 -4.72
N GLU A 534 29.15 2.15 -3.61
CA GLU A 534 29.25 3.28 -2.69
C GLU A 534 30.72 3.73 -2.52
N ILE A 535 30.93 5.04 -2.38
CA ILE A 535 32.22 5.64 -2.05
C ILE A 535 32.04 6.50 -0.80
N PHE A 536 32.89 6.25 0.19
CA PHE A 536 33.07 7.14 1.33
C PHE A 536 34.37 7.91 1.14
N ALA A 537 34.28 9.24 1.20
CA ALA A 537 35.41 10.12 0.96
C ALA A 537 35.37 11.34 1.90
N GLN A 538 36.51 11.98 2.08
CA GLN A 538 36.63 13.15 2.93
C GLN A 538 37.54 14.20 2.29
N LYS A 539 37.16 15.47 2.40
CA LYS A 539 38.03 16.58 2.01
C LYS A 539 39.13 16.73 3.06
N GLU A 540 40.37 16.46 2.67
CA GLU A 540 41.55 16.63 3.53
C GLU A 540 41.92 18.08 3.79
#